data_AF-A0A090E120-F1
#
_entry.id   AF-A0A090E120-F1
#
_cell.length_a   1.000
_cell.length_b   1.000
_cell.length_c   1.000
_cell.angle_alpha   90.00
_cell.angle_beta   90.00
_cell.angle_gamma   90.00
#
_symmetry.space_group_name_H-M   'P 1'
#
loop_
_entity.id
_entity.type
_entity.pdbx_description
1 polymer ?
#
loop_
_entity_poly.entity_id
_entity_poly.type
_entity_poly.pdbx_seq_one_letter_code
_entity_poly.pdbx_strand_id
1 'polypeptide(L)'
;MKKNLILITLLIALVSFIYFKVKKSDSEENDLKIIVKKSYLSNETKPLLISAAAKTLNTNSKVMSEQDLMEKFDEALKKEENLIKFFQVYKEKFTRQEIREMRKLLEKPIFKKYSKESPALFQANQILVQEILREIIENEGKEREHLGF
;
A
#
# COMPACT_ATOMS: atom_id res chain seq x y z
N MET A 1 39.52 3.92 41.59
CA MET A 1 38.40 4.81 41.19
C MET A 1 38.16 4.89 39.68
N LYS A 2 39.17 5.01 38.80
CA LYS A 2 38.95 5.17 37.34
C LYS A 2 38.19 4.00 36.64
N LYS A 3 38.37 2.76 37.10
CA LYS A 3 37.70 1.58 36.49
C LYS A 3 36.17 1.57 36.66
N ASN A 4 35.66 2.07 37.80
CA ASN A 4 34.21 2.12 38.05
C ASN A 4 33.53 3.20 37.20
N LEU A 5 34.22 4.31 36.93
CA LEU A 5 33.69 5.39 36.10
C LEU A 5 33.50 4.92 34.64
N ILE A 6 34.47 4.19 34.08
CA ILE A 6 34.39 3.63 32.72
C ILE A 6 33.23 2.64 32.58
N LEU A 7 33.03 1.79 33.59
CA LEU A 7 31.95 0.79 33.60
C LEU A 7 30.56 1.45 33.61
N ILE A 8 30.40 2.51 34.41
CA ILE A 8 29.14 3.28 34.48
C ILE A 8 28.86 3.98 33.14
N THR A 9 29.86 4.59 32.51
CA THR A 9 29.68 5.26 31.21
C THR A 9 29.28 4.27 30.11
N LEU A 10 29.88 3.08 30.08
CA LEU A 10 29.51 2.01 29.14
C LEU A 10 28.08 1.51 29.36
N LEU A 11 27.65 1.35 30.62
CA LEU A 11 26.28 0.97 30.96
C LEU A 11 25.26 2.01 30.50
N ILE A 12 25.53 3.30 30.73
CA ILE A 12 24.66 4.40 30.26
C ILE A 12 24.58 4.42 28.73
N ALA A 13 25.69 4.23 28.03
CA ALA A 13 25.71 4.17 26.56
C ALA A 13 24.90 2.98 26.03
N LEU A 14 25.03 1.80 26.65
CA LEU A 14 24.29 0.60 26.27
C LEU A 14 22.78 0.78 26.48
N VAL A 15 22.37 1.28 27.64
CA VAL A 15 20.95 1.54 27.95
C VAL A 15 20.38 2.58 26.99
N SER A 16 21.12 3.64 26.69
CA SER A 16 20.72 4.66 25.73
C SER A 16 20.57 4.10 24.31
N PHE A 17 21.48 3.21 23.89
CA PHE A 17 21.44 2.55 22.59
C PHE A 17 20.24 1.59 22.48
N ILE A 18 19.98 0.77 23.51
CA ILE A 18 18.83 -0.14 23.56
C ILE A 18 17.53 0.67 23.54
N TYR A 19 17.40 1.68 24.40
CA TYR A 19 16.22 2.54 24.45
C TYR A 19 15.96 3.24 23.11
N PHE A 20 17.02 3.77 22.48
CA PHE A 20 16.90 4.38 21.16
C PHE A 20 16.48 3.36 20.10
N LYS A 21 17.03 2.15 20.09
CA LYS A 21 16.68 1.09 19.12
C LYS A 21 15.24 0.61 19.29
N VAL A 22 14.78 0.39 20.52
CA VAL A 22 13.41 -0.04 20.84
C VAL A 22 12.41 1.04 20.42
N LYS A 23 12.61 2.29 20.87
CA LYS A 23 11.75 3.42 20.48
C LYS A 23 11.73 3.67 18.96
N LYS A 24 12.84 3.36 18.27
CA LYS A 24 12.97 3.46 16.82
C LYS A 24 12.16 2.38 16.09
N SER A 25 12.16 1.16 16.59
CA SER A 25 11.37 0.03 16.08
C SER A 25 9.87 0.29 16.26
N ASP A 26 9.46 0.74 17.46
CA ASP A 26 8.05 0.96 17.80
C ASP A 26 7.41 2.06 16.94
N SER A 27 8.16 3.11 16.59
CA SER A 27 7.66 4.20 15.76
C SER A 27 7.45 3.79 14.30
N GLU A 28 8.32 2.94 13.75
CA GLU A 28 8.20 2.52 12.35
C GLU A 28 7.05 1.52 12.17
N GLU A 29 6.94 0.57 13.10
CA GLU A 29 5.84 -0.39 13.08
C GLU A 29 4.49 0.30 13.23
N ASN A 30 4.40 1.33 14.08
CA ASN A 30 3.19 2.14 14.18
C ASN A 30 2.88 2.89 12.88
N ASP A 31 3.88 3.48 12.22
CA ASP A 31 3.70 4.14 10.92
C ASP A 31 3.18 3.14 9.86
N LEU A 32 3.74 1.93 9.81
CA LEU A 32 3.30 0.86 8.92
C LEU A 32 1.88 0.37 9.25
N LYS A 33 1.54 0.21 10.53
CA LYS A 33 0.16 -0.10 10.97
C LYS A 33 -0.82 0.93 10.44
N ILE A 34 -0.48 2.22 10.53
CA ILE A 34 -1.33 3.30 10.02
C ILE A 34 -1.43 3.23 8.49
N ILE A 35 -0.32 3.01 7.78
CA ILE A 35 -0.30 2.89 6.31
C ILE A 35 -1.23 1.76 5.86
N VAL A 36 -1.08 0.56 6.42
CA VAL A 36 -1.90 -0.60 6.04
C VAL A 36 -3.38 -0.32 6.33
N LYS A 37 -3.71 0.16 7.53
CA LYS A 37 -5.10 0.46 7.89
C LYS A 37 -5.71 1.52 6.98
N LYS A 38 -5.00 2.62 6.70
CA LYS A 38 -5.51 3.67 5.81
C LYS A 38 -5.61 3.22 4.36
N SER A 39 -4.74 2.32 3.89
CA SER A 39 -4.71 1.88 2.51
C SER A 39 -5.79 0.84 2.20
N TYR A 40 -6.21 0.06 3.20
CA TYR A 40 -7.11 -1.07 2.97
C TYR A 40 -8.39 -1.05 3.80
N LEU A 41 -8.39 -0.43 4.98
CA LEU A 41 -9.52 -0.44 5.93
C LEU A 41 -10.21 0.92 6.07
N SER A 42 -9.78 1.94 5.34
CA SER A 42 -10.47 3.23 5.34
C SER A 42 -11.69 3.20 4.44
N ASN A 43 -12.72 3.97 4.79
CA ASN A 43 -13.92 4.12 3.96
C ASN A 43 -13.56 4.68 2.57
N GLU A 44 -12.50 5.47 2.50
CA GLU A 44 -12.07 6.13 1.27
C GLU A 44 -11.27 5.22 0.35
N THR A 45 -10.67 4.15 0.88
CA THR A 45 -9.98 3.12 0.10
C THR A 45 -10.81 1.87 -0.12
N LYS A 46 -11.99 1.76 0.52
CA LYS A 46 -12.91 0.63 0.36
C LYS A 46 -13.25 0.30 -1.11
N PRO A 47 -13.45 1.27 -2.02
CA PRO A 47 -13.65 0.97 -3.44
C PRO A 47 -12.50 0.20 -4.11
N LEU A 48 -11.25 0.44 -3.69
CA LEU A 48 -10.08 -0.28 -4.21
C LEU A 48 -10.06 -1.73 -3.70
N LEU A 49 -10.41 -1.95 -2.43
CA LEU A 49 -10.52 -3.29 -1.86
C LEU A 49 -11.64 -4.09 -2.54
N ILE A 50 -12.80 -3.45 -2.79
CA ILE A 50 -13.92 -4.04 -3.55
C ILE A 50 -13.46 -4.48 -4.94
N SER A 51 -12.76 -3.61 -5.68
CA SER A 51 -12.24 -3.96 -7.01
C SER A 51 -11.27 -5.15 -6.97
N ALA A 52 -10.40 -5.22 -5.97
CA ALA A 52 -9.50 -6.35 -5.76
C ALA A 52 -10.27 -7.64 -5.43
N ALA A 53 -11.26 -7.57 -4.52
CA ALA A 53 -12.10 -8.69 -4.13
C ALA A 53 -12.89 -9.26 -5.32
N ALA A 54 -13.50 -8.40 -6.14
CA ALA A 54 -14.21 -8.79 -7.35
C ALA A 54 -13.29 -9.55 -8.34
N LYS A 55 -12.05 -9.07 -8.51
CA LYS A 55 -11.06 -9.74 -9.36
C LYS A 55 -10.70 -11.13 -8.81
N THR A 56 -10.48 -11.26 -7.50
CA THR A 56 -10.15 -12.54 -6.84
C THR A 56 -11.29 -13.55 -6.93
N LEU A 57 -12.55 -13.12 -6.78
CA LEU A 57 -13.73 -13.97 -6.90
C LEU A 57 -14.03 -14.40 -8.33
N ASN A 58 -13.58 -13.65 -9.34
CA ASN A 58 -13.69 -14.09 -10.74
C ASN A 58 -12.64 -15.15 -11.10
N THR A 59 -11.53 -15.22 -10.36
CA THR A 59 -10.46 -16.21 -10.60
C THR A 59 -10.61 -17.51 -9.80
N ASN A 60 -11.41 -17.52 -8.74
CA ASN A 60 -11.70 -18.72 -7.93
C ASN A 60 -13.20 -19.02 -8.01
N SER A 61 -13.58 -20.27 -8.25
CA SER A 61 -14.98 -20.71 -8.27
C SER A 61 -15.73 -20.15 -7.05
N LYS A 62 -16.76 -19.33 -7.32
CA LYS A 62 -17.44 -18.49 -6.32
C LYS A 62 -18.06 -19.35 -5.21
N VAL A 63 -17.57 -19.22 -3.98
CA VAL A 63 -18.19 -19.81 -2.76
C VAL A 63 -18.60 -18.75 -1.73
N MET A 64 -18.22 -17.47 -1.92
CA MET A 64 -18.54 -16.40 -0.96
C MET A 64 -18.94 -15.09 -1.64
N SER A 65 -19.74 -14.28 -0.94
CA SER A 65 -20.08 -12.93 -1.38
C SER A 65 -18.89 -11.97 -1.20
N GLU A 66 -18.90 -10.86 -1.94
CA GLU A 66 -17.89 -9.80 -1.80
C GLU A 66 -17.89 -9.20 -0.39
N GLN A 67 -19.08 -9.03 0.21
CA GLN A 67 -19.22 -8.49 1.55
C GLN A 67 -18.61 -9.42 2.61
N ASP A 68 -18.89 -10.72 2.53
CA ASP A 68 -18.29 -11.72 3.44
C ASP A 68 -16.76 -11.77 3.29
N LEU A 69 -16.26 -11.62 2.06
CA LEU A 69 -14.83 -11.59 1.79
C LEU A 69 -14.16 -10.35 2.42
N MET A 70 -14.81 -9.19 2.32
CA MET A 70 -14.32 -7.96 2.97
C MET A 70 -14.32 -8.08 4.49
N GLU A 71 -15.38 -8.62 5.10
CA GLU A 71 -15.45 -8.81 6.56
C GLU A 71 -14.35 -9.78 7.05
N LYS A 72 -14.14 -10.89 6.34
CA LYS A 72 -13.05 -11.83 6.66
C LYS A 72 -11.67 -11.21 6.45
N PHE A 73 -11.52 -10.31 5.48
CA PHE A 73 -10.27 -9.58 5.28
C PHE A 73 -9.99 -8.61 6.44
N ASP A 74 -11.01 -7.87 6.90
CA ASP A 74 -10.91 -6.98 8.06
C ASP A 74 -10.51 -7.76 9.33
N GLU A 75 -11.09 -8.94 9.54
CA GLU A 75 -10.71 -9.84 10.63
C GLU A 75 -9.29 -10.38 10.48
N ALA A 76 -8.90 -10.78 9.26
CA ALA A 76 -7.55 -11.27 8.99
C ALA A 76 -6.50 -10.20 9.27
N LEU A 77 -6.78 -8.93 8.98
CA LEU A 77 -5.89 -7.80 9.26
C LEU A 77 -5.79 -7.42 10.75
N LYS A 78 -6.69 -7.92 11.61
CA LYS A 78 -6.53 -7.80 13.07
C LYS A 78 -5.44 -8.74 13.60
N LYS A 79 -5.09 -9.79 12.86
CA LYS A 79 -4.03 -10.73 13.24
C LYS A 79 -2.65 -10.15 12.92
N GLU A 80 -1.78 -10.11 13.92
CA GLU A 80 -0.44 -9.55 13.82
C GLU A 80 0.41 -10.21 12.73
N GLU A 81 0.32 -11.52 12.58
CA GLU A 81 1.00 -12.31 11.54
C GLU A 81 0.70 -11.82 10.10
N ASN A 82 -0.52 -11.34 9.85
CA ASN A 82 -0.90 -10.83 8.53
C ASN A 82 -0.40 -9.40 8.35
N LEU A 83 -0.44 -8.57 9.40
CA LEU A 83 0.16 -7.23 9.36
C LEU A 83 1.66 -7.28 9.05
N ILE A 84 2.38 -8.24 9.64
CA ILE A 84 3.82 -8.42 9.40
C ILE A 84 4.11 -8.70 7.92
N LYS A 85 3.27 -9.48 7.23
CA LYS A 85 3.41 -9.72 5.78
C LYS A 85 3.33 -8.42 4.99
N PHE A 86 2.40 -7.53 5.33
CA PHE A 86 2.33 -6.21 4.71
C PHE A 86 3.57 -5.37 5.04
N PHE A 87 4.03 -5.38 6.30
CA PHE A 87 5.19 -4.59 6.72
C PHE A 87 6.44 -4.97 5.95
N GLN A 88 6.64 -6.27 5.71
CA GLN A 88 7.79 -6.76 4.96
C GLN A 88 7.82 -6.18 3.54
N VAL A 89 6.68 -6.13 2.84
CA VAL A 89 6.59 -5.54 1.49
C VAL A 89 7.06 -4.08 1.47
N TYR A 90 6.70 -3.29 2.49
CA TYR A 90 7.16 -1.90 2.57
C TYR A 90 8.65 -1.82 2.96
N LYS A 91 9.10 -2.61 3.94
CA LYS A 91 10.49 -2.58 4.42
C LYS A 91 11.51 -3.04 3.37
N GLU A 92 11.10 -3.84 2.40
CA GLU A 92 11.94 -4.27 1.28
C GLU A 92 12.15 -3.18 0.22
N LYS A 93 11.26 -2.18 0.15
CA LYS A 93 11.24 -1.16 -0.92
C LYS A 93 11.52 0.25 -0.43
N PHE A 94 11.21 0.54 0.82
CA PHE A 94 11.23 1.88 1.36
C PHE A 94 12.11 1.95 2.59
N THR A 95 12.88 3.01 2.66
CA THR A 95 13.57 3.40 3.89
C THR A 95 12.54 3.83 4.94
N ARG A 96 12.97 3.80 6.20
CA ARG A 96 12.16 4.27 7.33
C ARG A 96 11.68 5.72 7.17
N GLN A 97 12.48 6.59 6.56
CA GLN A 97 12.09 7.98 6.33
C GLN A 97 10.95 8.06 5.30
N GLU A 98 11.05 7.32 4.19
CA GLU A 98 10.02 7.27 3.16
C GLU A 98 8.72 6.66 3.70
N ILE A 99 8.80 5.62 4.55
CA ILE A 99 7.63 5.08 5.26
C ILE A 99 6.94 6.18 6.08
N ARG A 100 7.70 6.97 6.85
CA ARG A 100 7.14 8.05 7.66
C ARG A 100 6.52 9.17 6.81
N GLU A 101 7.12 9.49 5.68
CA GLU A 101 6.58 10.47 4.73
C GLU A 101 5.31 9.97 4.04
N MET A 102 5.27 8.70 3.67
CA MET A 102 4.09 8.04 3.13
C MET A 102 2.93 8.11 4.12
N ARG A 103 3.17 7.76 5.39
CA ARG A 103 2.18 7.91 6.48
C ARG A 103 1.62 9.34 6.56
N LYS A 104 2.49 10.37 6.45
CA LYS A 104 2.04 11.78 6.42
C LYS A 104 1.19 12.10 5.19
N LEU A 105 1.54 11.56 4.03
CA LEU A 105 0.79 11.78 2.78
C LEU A 105 -0.62 11.21 2.87
N LEU A 106 -0.79 10.03 3.47
CA LEU A 106 -2.09 9.38 3.69
C LEU A 106 -3.04 10.15 4.64
N GLU A 107 -2.53 11.15 5.35
CA GLU A 107 -3.32 12.03 6.21
C GLU A 107 -3.74 13.32 5.51
N LYS A 108 -3.19 13.62 4.31
CA LYS A 108 -3.54 14.84 3.59
C LYS A 108 -4.95 14.74 2.98
N PRO A 109 -5.74 15.83 2.99
CA PRO A 109 -7.07 15.87 2.37
C PRO A 109 -7.06 15.50 0.89
N ILE A 110 -5.99 15.87 0.17
CA ILE A 110 -5.84 15.53 -1.25
C ILE A 110 -5.75 14.02 -1.46
N PHE A 111 -5.06 13.29 -0.59
CA PHE A 111 -4.96 11.83 -0.69
C PHE A 111 -6.33 11.19 -0.45
N LYS A 112 -7.07 11.67 0.56
CA LYS A 112 -8.44 11.21 0.82
C LYS A 112 -9.35 11.38 -0.40
N LYS A 113 -9.28 12.53 -1.07
CA LYS A 113 -10.03 12.77 -2.32
C LYS A 113 -9.54 11.83 -3.43
N TYR A 114 -8.22 11.74 -3.63
CA TYR A 114 -7.63 10.88 -4.65
C TYR A 114 -8.03 9.41 -4.48
N SER A 115 -7.93 8.82 -3.29
CA SER A 115 -8.28 7.42 -3.03
C SER A 115 -9.74 7.09 -3.34
N LYS A 116 -10.65 8.03 -3.06
CA LYS A 116 -12.07 7.87 -3.35
C LYS A 116 -12.36 7.88 -4.85
N GLU A 117 -11.72 8.80 -5.58
CA GLU A 117 -11.97 9.00 -7.01
C GLU A 117 -11.10 8.09 -7.90
N SER A 118 -10.00 7.54 -7.39
CA SER A 118 -9.01 6.83 -8.18
C SER A 118 -9.55 5.63 -8.98
N PRO A 119 -10.48 4.78 -8.48
CA PRO A 119 -11.01 3.69 -9.29
C PRO A 119 -11.73 4.19 -10.55
N ALA A 120 -12.57 5.22 -10.41
CA ALA A 120 -13.29 5.82 -11.52
C ALA A 120 -12.34 6.50 -12.51
N LEU A 121 -11.32 7.21 -12.01
CA LEU A 121 -10.28 7.80 -12.84
C LEU A 121 -9.48 6.74 -13.62
N PHE A 122 -9.08 5.64 -12.97
CA PHE A 122 -8.37 4.56 -13.63
C PHE A 122 -9.23 3.90 -14.72
N GLN A 123 -10.51 3.66 -14.45
CA GLN A 123 -11.43 3.09 -15.43
C GLN A 123 -11.62 4.01 -16.65
N ALA A 124 -11.89 5.30 -16.41
CA ALA A 124 -12.04 6.28 -17.49
C ALA A 124 -10.77 6.39 -18.35
N ASN A 125 -9.60 6.43 -17.71
CA ASN A 125 -8.32 6.48 -18.43
C ASN A 125 -8.05 5.20 -19.23
N GLN A 126 -8.44 4.03 -18.74
CA GLN A 126 -8.29 2.77 -19.48
C GLN A 126 -9.16 2.75 -20.75
N ILE A 127 -10.39 3.24 -20.67
CA ILE A 127 -11.29 3.37 -21.83
C ILE A 127 -10.64 4.30 -22.87
N LEU A 128 -10.17 5.47 -22.45
CA LEU A 128 -9.53 6.42 -23.35
C LEU A 128 -8.27 5.83 -24.01
N VAL A 129 -7.44 5.10 -23.27
CA VAL A 129 -6.27 4.42 -23.84
C VAL A 129 -6.71 3.39 -24.90
N GLN A 130 -7.78 2.64 -24.66
CA GLN A 130 -8.30 1.67 -25.64
C GLN A 130 -8.83 2.37 -26.91
N GLU A 131 -9.49 3.51 -26.76
CA GLU A 131 -9.98 4.32 -27.88
C GLU A 131 -8.80 4.83 -28.73
N ILE A 132 -7.80 5.44 -28.10
CA ILE A 132 -6.60 5.92 -28.80
C ILE A 132 -5.88 4.78 -29.51
N LEU A 133 -5.71 3.63 -28.85
CA LEU A 133 -5.08 2.46 -29.47
C LEU A 133 -5.89 1.93 -30.66
N ARG A 134 -7.23 1.96 -30.59
CA ARG A 134 -8.09 1.58 -31.71
C ARG A 134 -7.92 2.53 -32.89
N GLU A 135 -7.90 3.85 -32.64
CA GLU A 135 -7.68 4.86 -33.68
C GLU A 135 -6.33 4.67 -34.38
N ILE A 136 -5.26 4.40 -33.62
CA ILE A 136 -3.93 4.10 -34.19
C ILE A 136 -4.00 2.87 -35.10
N ILE A 137 -4.60 1.76 -34.64
CA ILE A 137 -4.74 0.53 -35.42
C ILE A 137 -5.55 0.78 -36.71
N GLU A 138 -6.67 1.50 -36.61
CA GLU A 138 -7.51 1.82 -37.76
C GLU A 138 -6.79 2.71 -38.78
N ASN A 139 -6.00 3.69 -38.33
CA ASN A 139 -5.25 4.57 -39.21
C ASN A 139 -4.08 3.82 -39.88
N GLU A 140 -3.32 3.02 -39.16
CA GLU A 140 -2.25 2.19 -39.74
C GLU A 140 -2.80 1.11 -40.69
N GLY A 141 -3.98 0.54 -40.39
CA GLY A 141 -4.67 -0.40 -41.27
C GLY A 141 -5.09 0.26 -42.59
N LYS A 142 -5.65 1.48 -42.54
CA LYS A 142 -6.02 2.26 -43.72
C LYS A 142 -4.81 2.69 -44.55
N GLU A 143 -3.68 3.00 -43.92
CA GLU A 143 -2.44 3.32 -44.63
C GLU A 143 -1.88 2.10 -45.39
N ARG A 144 -1.98 0.90 -44.82
CA ARG A 144 -1.57 -0.35 -45.51
C ARG A 144 -2.46 -0.68 -46.71
N GLU A 145 -3.77 -0.48 -46.59
CA GLU A 145 -4.72 -0.64 -47.71
C GLU A 145 -4.47 0.39 -48.82
N HIS A 146 -4.14 1.64 -48.47
CA HIS A 146 -3.80 2.68 -49.45
C HIS A 146 -2.46 2.45 -50.18
N LEU A 147 -1.53 1.73 -49.54
CA LEU A 147 -0.22 1.37 -50.13
C LEU A 147 -0.25 0.05 -50.91
N GLY A 148 -1.40 -0.63 -51.01
CA GLY A 148 -1.60 -1.80 -51.87
C GLY A 148 -0.92 -3.09 -51.37
N PHE A 149 -0.81 -3.26 -50.05
CA PHE A 149 -0.40 -4.51 -49.41
C PHE A 149 -1.60 -5.42 -49.09
#